data_AF-A0A0D1D3G8-F1
#
_entry.id   AF-A0A0D1D3G8-F1
#
_cell.length_a   1.000
_cell.length_b   1.000
_cell.length_c   1.000
_cell.angle_alpha   90.00
_cell.angle_beta   90.00
_cell.angle_gamma   90.00
#
_symmetry.space_group_name_H-M   'P 1'
#
loop_
_entity.id
_entity.type
_entity.pdbx_description
1 polymer ?
#
loop_
_entity_poly.entity_id
_entity_poly.type
_entity_poly.pdbx_seq_one_letter_code
_entity_poly.pdbx_strand_id
1 'polypeptide(L)'
;MAATARDTLTSAALVLSSILLAVVAPTGLMALAAILALLRIMWIEENIAEDLTDIRDMPAGYGRARALHAPLMLATALRVEAQGWSVFLLGTLTVWFGRTFSPLLGGLAVLALVACALRRAERCVGGLVCLEAGRPLPEKVLFAPAPLSSAAVNRRK
;
A
#
# COMPACT_ATOMS: atom_id res chain seq x y z
N MET A 1 8.06 18.54 -3.00
CA MET A 1 6.82 18.91 -2.30
C MET A 1 7.11 18.79 -0.82
N ALA A 2 7.07 19.90 -0.06
CA ALA A 2 7.18 19.82 1.39
C ALA A 2 5.89 19.15 1.92
N ALA A 3 6.03 18.05 2.67
CA ALA A 3 4.88 17.43 3.34
C ALA A 3 4.32 18.43 4.36
N THR A 4 3.00 18.63 4.38
CA THR A 4 2.40 19.49 5.39
C THR A 4 2.40 18.77 6.74
N ALA A 5 2.46 19.52 7.85
CA ALA A 5 2.43 18.92 9.19
C ALA A 5 1.20 18.01 9.42
N ARG A 6 0.09 18.29 8.74
CA ARG A 6 -1.13 17.47 8.76
C ARG A 6 -0.91 16.12 8.09
N ASP A 7 -0.20 16.07 6.97
CA ASP A 7 0.06 14.84 6.24
C ASP A 7 0.95 13.89 7.05
N THR A 8 1.95 14.45 7.73
CA THR A 8 2.85 13.70 8.62
C THR A 8 2.13 13.15 9.85
N LEU A 9 1.18 13.90 10.42
CA LEU A 9 0.36 13.42 11.54
C LEU A 9 -0.57 12.30 11.09
N THR A 10 -1.15 12.41 9.90
CA THR A 10 -2.06 11.41 9.34
C THR A 10 -1.34 10.11 9.03
N SER A 11 -0.14 10.17 8.42
CA SER A 11 0.67 8.99 8.13
C SER A 11 1.15 8.29 9.41
N ALA A 12 1.58 9.05 10.42
CA ALA A 12 1.93 8.52 11.73
C ALA A 12 0.72 7.86 12.42
N ALA A 13 -0.46 8.50 12.38
CA ALA A 13 -1.68 7.95 12.97
C ALA A 13 -2.09 6.61 12.30
N LEU A 14 -1.96 6.48 10.98
CA LEU A 14 -2.24 5.23 10.27
C LEU A 14 -1.32 4.09 10.72
N VAL A 15 -0.01 4.36 10.84
CA VAL A 15 0.97 3.36 11.30
C VAL A 15 0.73 2.98 12.76
N LEU A 16 0.48 3.96 13.64
CA LEU A 16 0.19 3.69 15.05
C LEU A 16 -1.10 2.88 15.21
N SER A 17 -2.14 3.19 14.43
CA SER A 17 -3.41 2.47 14.48
C SER A 17 -3.24 1.00 14.08
N SER A 18 -2.45 0.71 13.03
CA SER A 18 -2.19 -0.67 12.62
C SER A 18 -1.38 -1.46 13.65
N ILE A 19 -0.38 -0.82 14.27
CA ILE A 19 0.41 -1.44 15.35
C ILE A 19 -0.47 -1.71 16.57
N LEU A 20 -1.25 -0.73 17.03
CA LEU A 20 -2.14 -0.88 18.17
C LEU A 20 -3.14 -2.01 17.97
N LEU A 21 -3.74 -2.09 16.78
CA LEU A 21 -4.66 -3.17 16.42
C LEU A 21 -3.96 -4.54 16.51
N ALA A 22 -2.74 -4.65 15.98
CA ALA A 22 -1.96 -5.88 16.03
C ALA A 22 -1.49 -6.27 17.45
N VAL A 23 -1.32 -5.31 18.35
CA VAL A 23 -0.96 -5.57 19.75
C VAL A 23 -2.12 -6.22 20.50
N VAL A 24 -3.34 -5.72 20.28
CA VAL A 24 -4.55 -6.11 21.03
C VAL A 24 -5.22 -7.36 20.44
N ALA A 25 -5.13 -7.56 19.13
CA ALA A 25 -5.81 -8.66 18.47
C ALA A 25 -5.17 -10.04 18.77
N PRO A 26 -5.97 -11.11 18.85
CA PRO A 26 -5.47 -12.48 18.94
C PRO A 26 -4.55 -12.85 17.76
N THR A 27 -3.45 -13.55 18.05
CA THR A 27 -2.42 -13.91 17.04
C THR A 27 -3.00 -14.64 15.83
N GLY A 28 -3.95 -15.56 16.03
CA GLY A 28 -4.59 -16.31 14.94
C GLY A 28 -5.40 -15.40 13.99
N LEU A 29 -6.13 -14.41 14.54
CA LEU A 29 -6.86 -13.43 13.73
C LEU A 29 -5.91 -12.51 12.97
N MET A 30 -4.79 -12.13 13.58
CA MET A 30 -3.77 -11.32 12.91
C MET A 30 -3.08 -12.07 11.77
N ALA A 31 -2.80 -13.36 11.94
CA ALA A 31 -2.26 -14.19 10.87
C ALA A 31 -3.24 -14.29 9.69
N LEU A 32 -4.53 -14.54 9.97
CA LEU A 32 -5.57 -14.57 8.93
C LEU A 32 -5.69 -13.21 8.22
N ALA A 33 -5.74 -12.11 8.97
CA ALA A 33 -5.84 -10.77 8.43
C ALA A 33 -4.61 -10.40 7.58
N ALA A 34 -3.41 -10.83 7.98
CA ALA A 34 -2.19 -10.64 7.19
C ALA A 34 -2.23 -11.40 5.85
N ILE A 35 -2.74 -12.64 5.85
CA ILE A 35 -2.93 -13.43 4.61
C ILE A 35 -3.96 -12.74 3.70
N LEU A 36 -5.10 -12.30 4.25
CA LEU A 36 -6.11 -11.58 3.48
C LEU A 36 -5.57 -10.27 2.90
N ALA A 37 -4.80 -9.52 3.70
CA ALA A 37 -4.15 -8.29 3.24
C ALA A 37 -3.17 -8.59 2.08
N LEU A 38 -2.38 -9.65 2.17
CA LEU A 38 -1.47 -10.08 1.10
C LEU A 38 -2.22 -10.46 -0.18
N LEU A 39 -3.25 -11.31 -0.08
CA LEU A 39 -4.08 -11.70 -1.21
C LEU A 39 -4.73 -10.47 -1.87
N ARG A 40 -5.23 -9.54 -1.05
CA ARG A 40 -5.86 -8.31 -1.52
C ARG A 40 -4.86 -7.40 -2.23
N ILE A 41 -3.65 -7.23 -1.69
CA ILE A 41 -2.59 -6.47 -2.35
C ILE A 41 -2.24 -7.12 -3.69
N MET A 42 -2.02 -8.44 -3.72
CA MET A 42 -1.67 -9.15 -4.96
C MET A 42 -2.74 -8.98 -6.04
N TRP A 43 -4.00 -9.19 -5.69
CA TRP A 43 -5.12 -9.01 -6.61
C TRP A 43 -5.23 -7.57 -7.14
N ILE A 44 -5.01 -6.57 -6.27
CA ILE A 44 -5.01 -5.17 -6.70
C ILE A 44 -3.87 -4.88 -7.67
N GLU A 45 -2.65 -5.33 -7.37
CA GLU A 45 -1.48 -5.08 -8.23
C GLU A 45 -1.64 -5.75 -9.60
N GLU A 46 -2.21 -6.95 -9.65
CA GLU A 46 -2.55 -7.66 -10.89
C GLU A 46 -3.58 -6.88 -11.71
N ASN A 47 -4.69 -6.44 -11.09
CA ASN A 47 -5.69 -5.63 -11.78
C ASN A 47 -5.14 -4.27 -12.27
N ILE A 48 -4.25 -3.63 -11.52
CA ILE A 48 -3.62 -2.38 -11.98
C ILE A 48 -2.71 -2.67 -13.18
N ALA A 49 -1.98 -3.78 -13.16
CA ALA A 49 -1.03 -4.14 -14.20
C ALA A 49 -1.71 -4.63 -15.49
N GLU A 50 -2.79 -5.41 -15.38
CA GLU A 50 -3.46 -6.06 -16.52
C GLU A 50 -4.69 -5.28 -17.01
N ASP A 51 -5.60 -4.88 -16.13
CA ASP A 51 -6.89 -4.28 -16.53
C ASP A 51 -6.81 -2.78 -16.82
N LEU A 52 -5.80 -2.07 -16.28
CA LEU A 52 -5.74 -0.61 -16.30
C LEU A 52 -4.59 -0.04 -17.16
N THR A 53 -3.72 -0.90 -17.68
CA THR A 53 -2.68 -0.52 -18.66
C THR A 53 -3.22 -0.43 -20.09
N ASP A 54 -4.24 -1.24 -20.44
CA ASP A 54 -4.88 -1.19 -21.76
C ASP A 54 -6.26 -0.52 -21.70
N ILE A 55 -6.27 0.81 -21.66
CA ILE A 55 -7.47 1.67 -21.56
C ILE A 55 -8.51 1.35 -22.66
N ARG A 56 -8.12 0.71 -23.76
CA ARG A 56 -9.00 0.38 -24.88
C ARG A 56 -9.95 -0.79 -24.58
N ASP A 57 -9.54 -1.76 -23.75
CA ASP A 57 -10.25 -3.04 -23.54
C ASP A 57 -10.82 -3.23 -22.12
N MET A 58 -11.24 -2.13 -21.48
CA MET A 58 -11.88 -2.19 -20.16
C MET A 58 -13.16 -3.07 -20.18
N PRO A 59 -13.30 -4.08 -19.29
CA PRO A 59 -14.46 -4.98 -19.25
C PRO A 59 -15.78 -4.23 -19.03
N ALA A 60 -16.87 -4.72 -19.62
CA ALA A 60 -18.19 -4.05 -19.60
C ALA A 60 -18.75 -3.75 -18.19
N GLY A 61 -18.29 -4.49 -17.16
CA GLY A 61 -18.63 -4.24 -15.75
C GLY A 61 -18.15 -2.88 -15.22
N TYR A 62 -17.16 -2.26 -15.86
CA TYR A 62 -16.62 -0.93 -15.52
C TYR A 62 -17.29 0.21 -16.29
N GLY A 63 -18.48 0.00 -16.87
CA GLY A 63 -19.15 0.94 -17.78
C GLY A 63 -19.32 2.38 -17.27
N ARG A 64 -19.41 2.62 -15.96
CA ARG A 64 -19.42 4.00 -15.40
C ARG A 64 -18.04 4.67 -15.38
N ALA A 65 -16.96 3.90 -15.27
CA ALA A 65 -15.60 4.43 -15.25
C ALA A 65 -15.12 4.86 -16.66
N ARG A 66 -15.68 4.24 -17.72
CA ARG A 66 -15.30 4.49 -19.11
C ARG A 66 -15.64 5.90 -19.62
N ALA A 67 -16.58 6.61 -18.99
CA ALA A 67 -17.11 7.89 -19.48
C ALA A 67 -16.41 9.16 -18.93
N LEU A 68 -15.47 9.05 -17.97
CA LEU A 68 -15.19 10.16 -17.03
C LEU A 68 -13.71 10.49 -16.74
N HIS A 69 -12.73 10.15 -17.59
CA HIS A 69 -11.30 10.13 -17.17
C HIS A 69 -11.07 9.19 -15.96
N ALA A 70 -11.98 8.23 -15.75
CA ALA A 70 -12.04 7.44 -14.54
C ALA A 70 -11.13 6.20 -14.44
N PRO A 71 -10.47 5.64 -15.49
CA PRO A 71 -9.61 4.47 -15.28
C PRO A 71 -8.38 4.83 -14.46
N LEU A 72 -7.77 6.00 -14.69
CA LEU A 72 -6.63 6.48 -13.90
C LEU A 72 -7.03 6.87 -12.47
N MET A 73 -8.23 7.43 -12.29
CA MET A 73 -8.79 7.71 -10.96
C MET A 73 -9.06 6.41 -10.18
N LEU A 74 -9.64 5.41 -10.85
CA LEU A 74 -9.86 4.08 -10.29
C LEU A 74 -8.54 3.40 -9.93
N ALA A 75 -7.56 3.44 -10.83
CA ALA A 75 -6.23 2.91 -10.56
C ALA A 75 -5.57 3.61 -9.38
N THR A 76 -5.78 4.93 -9.24
CA THR A 76 -5.30 5.71 -8.09
C THR A 76 -5.97 5.25 -6.80
N ALA A 77 -7.29 5.04 -6.80
CA ALA A 77 -8.04 4.53 -5.65
C ALA A 77 -7.58 3.13 -5.24
N LEU A 78 -7.41 2.22 -6.20
CA LEU A 78 -6.89 0.88 -5.97
C LEU A 78 -5.46 0.93 -5.42
N ARG A 79 -4.60 1.81 -5.96
CA ARG A 79 -3.23 1.98 -5.46
C ARG A 79 -3.18 2.51 -4.04
N VAL A 80 -4.08 3.41 -3.67
CA VAL A 80 -4.26 3.89 -2.29
C VAL A 80 -4.71 2.76 -1.39
N GLU A 81 -5.70 1.96 -1.82
CA GLU A 81 -6.17 0.79 -1.08
C GLU A 81 -5.03 -0.22 -0.80
N ALA A 82 -4.24 -0.57 -1.82
CA ALA A 82 -3.09 -1.47 -1.68
C ALA A 82 -2.03 -0.91 -0.71
N GLN A 83 -1.82 0.40 -0.69
CA GLN A 83 -0.91 1.03 0.26
C GLN A 83 -1.46 0.99 1.69
N GLY A 84 -2.77 1.18 1.88
CA GLY A 84 -3.45 0.98 3.17
C GLY A 84 -3.26 -0.43 3.70
N TRP A 85 -3.52 -1.45 2.87
CA TRP A 85 -3.26 -2.85 3.22
C TRP A 85 -1.79 -3.13 3.54
N SER A 86 -0.86 -2.50 2.80
CA SER A 86 0.58 -2.64 3.06
C SER A 86 0.98 -2.06 4.42
N VAL A 87 0.43 -0.91 4.81
CA VAL A 87 0.68 -0.31 6.13
C VAL A 87 0.14 -1.20 7.25
N PHE A 88 -1.04 -1.79 7.06
CA PHE A 88 -1.61 -2.75 8.00
C PHE A 88 -0.72 -3.99 8.17
N LEU A 89 -0.28 -4.58 7.05
CA LEU A 89 0.59 -5.75 7.05
C LEU A 89 1.93 -5.47 7.75
N LEU A 90 2.55 -4.33 7.45
CA LEU A 90 3.83 -3.94 8.08
C LEU A 90 3.67 -3.66 9.58
N GLY A 91 2.56 -3.05 10.01
CA GLY A 91 2.24 -2.88 11.42
C GLY A 91 2.11 -4.22 12.15
N THR A 92 1.43 -5.18 11.52
CA THR A 92 1.30 -6.55 12.04
C THR A 92 2.64 -7.26 12.18
N LEU A 93 3.47 -7.19 11.14
CA LEU A 93 4.82 -7.77 11.17
C LEU A 93 5.70 -7.11 12.23
N THR A 94 5.57 -5.80 12.45
CA THR A 94 6.31 -5.07 13.48
C THR A 94 6.08 -5.68 14.86
N VAL A 95 4.81 -5.92 15.22
CA VAL A 95 4.45 -6.54 16.51
C VAL A 95 4.96 -7.97 16.59
N TRP A 96 4.83 -8.75 15.52
CA TRP A 96 5.30 -10.13 15.50
C TRP A 96 6.82 -10.24 15.68
N PHE A 97 7.60 -9.41 14.97
CA PHE A 97 9.05 -9.37 15.10
C PHE A 97 9.50 -8.91 16.48
N GLY A 98 8.84 -7.88 17.04
CA GLY A 98 9.15 -7.39 18.39
C GLY A 98 8.87 -8.40 19.51
N ARG A 99 7.97 -9.36 19.28
CA ARG A 99 7.65 -10.44 20.24
C ARG A 99 8.50 -11.69 20.07
N THR A 100 8.98 -11.98 18.87
CA THR A 100 9.56 -13.29 18.52
C THR A 100 11.08 -13.32 18.57
N PHE A 101 11.75 -12.23 18.21
CA PHE A 101 13.21 -12.20 18.06
C PHE A 101 13.91 -11.56 19.26
N SER A 102 15.23 -11.73 19.34
CA SER A 102 16.05 -11.08 20.37
C SER A 102 15.92 -9.54 20.30
N PRO A 103 16.12 -8.81 21.40
CA PRO A 103 15.91 -7.36 21.42
C PRO A 103 16.71 -6.59 20.35
N LEU A 104 17.94 -7.03 20.05
CA LEU A 104 18.80 -6.38 19.08
C LEU A 104 18.34 -6.64 17.63
N LEU A 105 18.10 -7.91 17.27
CA LEU A 105 17.66 -8.28 15.93
C LEU A 105 16.21 -7.83 15.68
N GLY A 106 15.33 -8.05 16.66
CA GLY A 106 13.94 -7.60 16.66
C GLY A 106 13.84 -6.08 16.62
N GLY A 107 14.67 -5.35 17.39
CA GLY A 107 14.69 -3.89 17.39
C GLY A 107 15.06 -3.29 16.02
N LEU A 108 16.12 -3.80 15.37
CA LEU A 108 16.49 -3.37 14.02
C LEU A 108 15.41 -3.69 12.98
N ALA A 109 14.83 -4.90 13.05
CA ALA A 109 13.74 -5.29 12.16
C ALA A 109 12.50 -4.40 12.35
N VAL A 110 12.12 -4.12 13.60
CA VAL A 110 11.01 -3.22 13.96
C VAL A 110 11.25 -1.81 13.40
N LEU A 111 12.44 -1.25 13.58
CA LEU A 111 12.78 0.07 13.03
C LEU A 111 12.66 0.09 11.51
N ALA A 112 13.19 -0.92 10.83
CA ALA A 112 13.11 -1.03 9.38
C ALA A 112 11.66 -1.17 8.90
N LEU A 113 10.84 -1.98 9.58
CA LEU A 113 9.43 -2.19 9.25
C LEU A 113 8.59 -0.93 9.47
N VAL A 114 8.80 -0.21 10.58
CA VAL A 114 8.13 1.06 10.87
C VAL A 114 8.53 2.13 9.84
N ALA A 115 9.83 2.23 9.51
CA ALA A 115 10.29 3.16 8.48
C ALA A 115 9.66 2.84 7.10
N CYS A 116 9.53 1.55 6.75
CA CYS A 116 8.83 1.12 5.55
C CYS A 116 7.33 1.46 5.60
N ALA A 117 6.67 1.25 6.76
CA ALA A 117 5.26 1.54 6.96
C ALA A 117 4.97 3.04 6.81
N LEU A 118 5.82 3.90 7.38
CA LEU A 118 5.71 5.36 7.24
C LEU A 118 5.83 5.79 5.78
N ARG A 119 6.82 5.28 5.04
CA ARG A 119 6.95 5.58 3.60
C ARG A 119 5.74 5.13 2.79
N ARG A 120 5.08 4.03 3.17
CA ARG A 120 3.85 3.56 2.52
C ARG A 120 2.64 4.40 2.93
N ALA A 121 2.55 4.81 4.19
CA ALA A 121 1.49 5.67 4.70
C ALA A 121 1.55 7.07 4.08
N GLU A 122 2.74 7.65 3.91
CA GLU A 122 2.92 8.92 3.20
C GLU A 122 2.42 8.87 1.75
N ARG A 123 2.72 7.78 1.03
CA ARG A 123 2.20 7.57 -0.32
C ARG A 123 0.67 7.42 -0.32
N CYS A 124 0.12 6.76 0.70
CA CYS A 124 -1.32 6.55 0.84
C CYS A 124 -2.04 7.89 1.03
N VAL A 125 -1.55 8.71 1.97
CA VAL A 125 -2.06 10.07 2.21
C VAL A 125 -1.93 10.93 0.95
N GLY A 126 -0.78 10.89 0.27
CA GLY A 126 -0.59 11.61 -0.99
C GLY A 126 -1.61 11.20 -2.07
N GLY A 127 -1.95 9.90 -2.15
CA GLY A 127 -2.97 9.43 -3.07
C GLY A 127 -4.39 9.81 -2.67
N LEU A 128 -4.72 9.81 -1.38
CA LEU A 128 -6.00 10.32 -0.89
C LEU A 128 -6.19 11.80 -1.25
N VAL A 129 -5.16 12.63 -1.05
CA VAL A 129 -5.19 14.05 -1.44
C VAL A 129 -5.41 14.22 -2.94
N CYS A 130 -4.78 13.39 -3.79
CA CYS A 130 -5.04 13.40 -5.22
C CYS A 130 -6.49 13.04 -5.56
N LEU A 131 -7.04 12.00 -4.92
CA LEU A 131 -8.43 11.59 -5.11
C LEU A 131 -9.43 12.66 -4.68
N GLU A 132 -9.22 13.28 -3.52
CA GLU A 132 -10.04 14.40 -3.03
C GLU A 132 -10.00 15.60 -3.98
N ALA A 133 -8.84 15.87 -4.59
CA ALA A 133 -8.68 16.91 -5.59
C ALA A 133 -9.26 16.54 -6.98
N GLY A 134 -9.80 15.32 -7.14
CA GLY A 134 -10.31 14.83 -8.42
C GLY A 134 -9.22 14.62 -9.48
N ARG A 135 -7.97 14.40 -9.07
CA ARG A 135 -6.81 14.24 -9.96
C ARG A 135 -6.19 12.86 -9.80
N PRO A 136 -5.82 12.18 -10.90
CA PRO A 136 -5.15 10.89 -10.80
C PRO A 136 -3.71 11.07 -10.31
N LEU A 137 -3.14 10.03 -9.72
CA LEU A 137 -1.72 9.97 -9.44
C LEU A 137 -0.92 10.06 -10.75
N PRO A 138 0.29 10.65 -10.74
CA PRO A 138 1.18 10.61 -11.89
C PRO A 138 1.46 9.16 -12.30
N GLU A 139 1.37 8.89 -13.60
CA GLU A 139 1.49 7.55 -14.19
C GLU A 139 2.79 6.82 -13.75
N LYS A 140 3.90 7.57 -13.68
CA LYS A 140 5.20 7.10 -13.18
C LYS A 140 5.19 6.59 -11.73
N VAL A 141 4.25 7.04 -10.90
CA VAL A 141 4.10 6.61 -9.49
C VAL A 141 3.09 5.47 -9.39
N LEU A 142 2.07 5.50 -10.25
CA LEU A 142 1.05 4.46 -10.36
C LEU A 142 1.68 3.12 -10.76
N PHE A 143 2.45 3.12 -11.85
CA PHE A 143 3.11 1.94 -12.41
C PHE A 143 4.57 1.78 -11.98
N ALA A 144 5.02 2.54 -10.96
CA ALA A 144 6.36 2.36 -10.43
C ALA A 144 6.54 0.90 -10.00
N PRO A 145 7.48 0.14 -10.60
CA PRO A 145 7.73 -1.23 -10.22
C PRO A 145 8.08 -1.30 -8.73
N ALA A 146 7.56 -2.31 -8.03
CA ALA A 146 8.06 -2.60 -6.69
C ALA A 146 9.59 -2.82 -6.81
N PRO A 147 10.41 -2.33 -5.86
CA PRO A 147 11.88 -2.37 -5.99
C PRO A 147 12.46 -3.79 -6.22
N LEU A 148 11.69 -4.84 -5.90
CA LEU A 148 12.05 -6.23 -6.19
C LEU A 148 11.84 -6.62 -7.68
N SER A 149 10.86 -6.04 -8.36
CA SER A 149 10.61 -6.30 -9.79
C SER A 149 11.67 -5.66 -10.70
N SER A 150 12.23 -4.50 -10.31
CA SER A 150 13.40 -3.93 -10.98
C SER A 150 14.65 -4.79 -10.86
N ALA A 151 14.80 -5.55 -9.76
CA ALA A 151 15.90 -6.50 -9.58
C ALA A 151 15.69 -7.79 -10.42
N ALA A 152 14.44 -8.21 -10.64
CA ALA A 152 14.10 -9.37 -11.46
C ALA A 152 14.22 -9.10 -12.97
N VAL A 153 13.86 -7.89 -13.43
CA VAL A 153 14.00 -7.48 -14.83
C VAL A 153 15.47 -7.33 -15.25
N ASN A 154 16.36 -6.95 -14.32
CA ASN A 154 17.78 -6.81 -14.60
C ASN A 154 18.57 -8.14 -14.64
N ARG A 155 17.90 -9.28 -14.45
CA ARG A 155 18.51 -10.63 -14.62
C ARG A 155 18.11 -11.33 -15.92
N ARG A 156 17.31 -10.68 -16.78
CA ARG A 156 16.92 -11.19 -18.11
C ARG A 156 17.54 -10.42 -19.27
N LYS A 157 18.72 -9.83 -19.07
CA LYS A 157 19.57 -9.29 -20.14
C LYS A 157 20.92 -9.95 -20.09
#